data_AF-A0ABD7V0A6-F1
#
_entry.id   AF-A0ABD7V0A6-F1
#
_cell.length_a   1.000
_cell.length_b   1.000
_cell.length_c   1.000
_cell.angle_alpha   90.00
_cell.angle_beta   90.00
_cell.angle_gamma   90.00
#
_symmetry.space_group_name_H-M   'P 1'
#
loop_
_entity.id
_entity.type
_entity.pdbx_description
1 polymer ?
#
loop_
_entity_poly.entity_id
_entity_poly.type
_entity_poly.pdbx_seq_one_letter_code
_entity_poly.pdbx_strand_id
1 'polypeptide(L)' 'MSSTYSKTQRKCQSCGAPLYIRRDVVESETGLGRVDVMLVCRDETCAEPARHLRTEHPQPA' A
#
# COMPACT_ATOMS: atom_id res chain seq x y z
N MET A 1 0.13 22.49 15.30
CA MET A 1 1.08 22.09 14.24
C MET A 1 0.32 21.31 13.18
N SER A 2 -0.07 21.98 12.09
CA SER A 2 -0.71 21.30 10.95
C SER A 2 0.38 20.78 10.04
N SER A 3 0.68 19.48 10.11
CA SER A 3 1.55 18.84 9.13
C SER A 3 0.83 18.89 7.78
N THR A 4 1.17 19.87 6.94
CA THR A 4 0.82 19.89 5.53
C THR A 4 1.59 18.74 4.87
N TYR A 5 1.09 17.52 5.04
CA TYR A 5 1.53 16.37 4.29
C TYR A 5 0.94 16.55 2.90
N SER A 6 1.60 17.38 2.07
CA SER A 6 1.44 17.36 0.63
C SER A 6 1.64 15.89 0.24
N LYS A 7 0.55 15.15 0.09
CA LYS A 7 0.57 13.72 -0.26
C LYS A 7 1.06 13.70 -1.69
N THR A 8 2.37 13.81 -1.89
CA THR A 8 3.03 13.80 -3.19
C THR A 8 2.46 12.58 -3.89
N GLN A 9 1.62 12.81 -4.91
CA GLN A 9 0.96 11.73 -5.61
C GLN A 9 2.06 10.90 -6.24
N ARG A 10 2.32 9.72 -5.66
CA ARG A 10 3.32 8.80 -6.19
C ARG A 10 2.82 8.37 -7.57
N LYS A 11 3.64 8.50 -8.61
CA LYS A 11 3.30 8.09 -9.97
C LYS A 11 4.07 6.83 -10.33
N CYS A 12 3.45 5.93 -11.08
CA CYS A 12 4.08 4.72 -11.58
C CYS A 12 5.24 5.12 -12.50
N GLN A 13 6.41 4.51 -12.32
CA GLN A 13 7.53 4.77 -13.22
C GLN A 13 7.34 4.11 -14.58
N SER A 14 6.52 3.06 -14.66
CA SER A 14 6.30 2.29 -15.88
C SER A 14 5.25 2.92 -16.80
N CYS A 15 4.13 3.42 -16.24
CA CYS A 15 3.02 3.99 -17.05
C CYS A 15 2.65 5.44 -16.69
N GLY A 16 3.30 6.06 -15.69
CA GLY A 16 3.01 7.43 -15.26
C GLY A 16 1.70 7.62 -14.51
N ALA A 17 0.86 6.57 -14.42
CA ALA A 17 -0.44 6.64 -13.76
C ALA A 17 -0.30 6.85 -12.24
N PRO A 18 -1.30 7.45 -11.57
CA PRO A 18 -1.30 7.63 -10.13
C PRO A 18 -1.22 6.29 -9.40
N LEU A 19 -0.37 6.24 -8.38
CA LEU A 19 -0.28 5.14 -7.43
C LEU A 19 -1.10 5.48 -6.18
N TYR A 20 -1.82 4.51 -5.64
CA TYR A 20 -2.56 4.62 -4.39
C TYR A 20 -2.04 3.60 -3.37
N ILE A 21 -2.24 3.90 -2.08
CA ILE A 21 -1.89 2.97 -1.01
C ILE A 21 -3.08 2.04 -0.80
N ARG A 22 -2.82 0.73 -0.88
CA ARG A 22 -3.74 -0.34 -0.51
C ARG A 22 -3.21 -1.00 0.76
N ARG A 23 -4.12 -1.32 1.69
CA ARG A 23 -3.81 -2.07 2.91
C ARG A 23 -4.62 -3.35 2.87
N ASP A 24 -3.96 -4.48 2.75
CA ASP A 24 -4.60 -5.78 2.78
C ASP A 24 -4.42 -6.39 4.16
N VAL A 25 -5.53 -6.58 4.87
CA VAL A 25 -5.53 -7.26 6.16
C VAL A 25 -5.61 -8.75 5.89
N VAL A 26 -4.59 -9.48 6.32
CA VAL A 26 -4.53 -10.93 6.28
C VAL A 26 -4.72 -11.42 7.71
N GLU A 27 -5.91 -11.93 7.98
CA GLU A 27 -6.20 -12.61 9.24
C GLU A 27 -5.59 -14.01 9.18
N SER A 28 -4.75 -14.35 10.14
CA SER A 28 -4.24 -15.71 10.30
C SER A 28 -5.10 -16.47 11.31
N GLU A 29 -5.26 -17.78 11.10
CA GLU A 29 -6.02 -18.68 11.99
C GLU A 29 -5.46 -18.70 13.42
N THR A 30 -4.21 -18.25 13.61
CA THR A 30 -3.53 -18.15 14.91
C THR A 30 -3.77 -16.81 15.62
N GLY A 31 -4.64 -15.94 15.09
CA GLY A 31 -5.00 -14.66 15.70
C GLY A 31 -3.98 -13.53 15.50
N LEU A 32 -2.89 -13.80 14.80
CA LEU A 32 -1.90 -12.78 14.42
C LEU A 32 -2.29 -12.19 13.06
N GLY A 33 -3.16 -11.19 13.06
CA GLY A 33 -3.44 -10.43 11.85
C GLY A 33 -2.17 -9.73 11.35
N ARG A 34 -1.93 -9.72 10.04
CA ARG A 34 -0.91 -8.88 9.41
C ARG A 34 -1.57 -7.93 8.41
N VAL A 35 -1.02 -6.75 8.25
CA VAL A 35 -1.49 -5.75 7.29
C VAL A 35 -0.40 -5.50 6.27
N ASP A 36 -0.61 -5.98 5.06
CA ASP A 36 0.27 -5.75 3.93
C ASP A 36 -0.05 -4.40 3.29
N VAL A 37 0.88 -3.45 3.39
CA VAL A 37 0.76 -2.13 2.78
C VAL A 37 1.42 -2.18 1.41
N MET A 38 0.60 -2.05 0.37
CA MET A 38 1.03 -2.04 -1.02
C MET A 38 0.78 -0.68 -1.66
N LEU A 39 1.58 -0.39 -2.67
CA LEU A 39 1.40 0.72 -3.57
C LEU A 39 0.88 0.17 -4.89
N VAL A 40 -0.35 0.51 -5.26
CA VAL A 40 -1.04 -0.06 -6.42
C VAL A 40 -1.19 1.02 -7.48
N CYS A 41 -0.84 0.68 -8.71
CA CYS A 41 -1.07 1.49 -9.88
C CYS A 41 -2.55 1.49 -10.22
N ARG A 42 -3.09 2.68 -10.51
CA ARG A 42 -4.48 2.82 -10.95
C ARG A 42 -4.72 2.26 -12.34
N ASP A 43 -3.66 2.15 -13.14
CA ASP A 43 -3.72 1.53 -14.45
C ASP A 43 -3.53 0.01 -14.31
N GLU A 44 -4.62 -0.74 -14.46
CA GLU A 44 -4.60 -2.20 -14.36
C GLU A 44 -3.92 -2.87 -15.56
N THR A 45 -3.65 -2.11 -16.62
CA THR A 45 -2.87 -2.59 -17.78
C THR A 45 -1.36 -2.44 -17.57
N CYS A 46 -0.94 -1.80 -16.47
CA CYS A 46 0.46 -1.65 -16.11
C CYS A 46 1.13 -3.02 -15.88
N ALA A 47 2.33 -3.22 -16.43
CA ALA A 47 3.11 -4.46 -16.24
C ALA A 47 3.47 -4.73 -14.77
N GLU A 48 3.58 -3.68 -13.95
CA GLU A 48 3.82 -3.76 -12.52
C GLU A 48 2.71 -3.00 -11.78
N PRO A 49 1.52 -3.62 -11.63
CA PRO A 49 0.35 -2.93 -11.11
C PRO A 49 0.40 -2.79 -9.58
N ALA A 50 1.25 -3.53 -8.88
CA ALA A 50 1.38 -3.44 -7.43
C ALA A 50 2.83 -3.62 -6.97
N ARG A 51 3.22 -2.81 -5.99
CA ARG A 51 4.51 -2.90 -5.31
C ARG A 51 4.30 -2.96 -3.81
N HIS A 52 4.84 -3.99 -3.18
CA HIS A 52 4.84 -4.10 -1.71
C HIS A 52 5.71 -2.99 -1.09
N LEU A 53 5.22 -2.36 -0.02
CA LEU A 53 5.97 -1.36 0.73
C LEU A 53 6.44 -1.89 2.07
N ARG A 54 5.52 -2.42 2.87
CA ARG A 54 5.79 -2.96 4.20
C ARG A 54 4.66 -3.85 4.66
N THR A 55 4.99 -4.77 5.55
CA THR A 55 4.00 -5.57 6.29
C THR A 55 4.01 -5.10 7.74
N GLU A 56 2.85 -4.70 8.23
CA GLU A 56 2.63 -4.33 9.62
C GLU A 56 2.06 -5.55 10.35
N HIS A 57 2.63 -5.90 11.50
CA HIS A 57 2.07 -6.91 12.39
C HIS A 57 1.49 -6.15 13.58
N PRO A 58 0.18 -5.85 13.62
CA PRO A 58 -0.44 -5.31 14.82
C PRO A 58 -0.13 -6.28 15.98
N GLN A 59 0.66 -5.83 16.95
CA GLN A 59 0.88 -6.62 18.15
C GLN A 59 -0.45 -6.77 18.89
N PRO A 60 -0.78 -7.98 19.38
CA PRO A 60 -1.90 -8.12 20.31
C PRO A 60 -1.62 -7.26 21.55
N ALA A 61 -2.61 -6.44 21.90
CA ALA A 61 -2.57 -5.52 23.06
C ALA A 61 -2.66 -6.27 24.39
#